data_AF-A0A6C0CLC4-F1
#
_entry.id   AF-A0A6C0CLC4-F1
#
_cell.length_a   1.000
_cell.length_b   1.000
_cell.length_c   1.000
_cell.angle_alpha   90.00
_cell.angle_beta   90.00
_cell.angle_gamma   90.00
#
_symmetry.space_group_name_H-M   'P 1'
#
loop_
_entity.id
_entity.type
_entity.pdbx_description
1 polymer ?
#
loop_
_entity_poly.entity_id
_entity_poly.type
_entity_poly.pdbx_seq_one_letter_code
_entity_poly.pdbx_strand_id
1 'polypeptide(L)'
;MRYRSVSRDFFKTRWNLKGLVEDHHVIPRQFRAHPTVKKFNYDMNSSNNLILMPTHLGKHKLELRENRLVHDGNHHRYNLFVEQVLNVVQTEKDLNDFVIFLKNSCRFNPQNIPW
;
A
#
# COMPACT_ATOMS: atom_id res chain seq x y z
N MET A 1 1.52 8.37 -10.67
CA MET A 1 0.05 8.40 -10.82
C MET A 1 -0.60 8.48 -9.45
N ARG A 2 -1.50 9.43 -9.21
CA ARG A 2 -2.09 9.66 -7.88
C ARG A 2 -3.26 8.70 -7.60
N TYR A 3 -3.62 8.55 -6.33
CA TYR A 3 -4.83 7.82 -5.93
C TYR A 3 -6.07 8.44 -6.60
N ARG A 4 -6.96 7.61 -7.14
CA ARG A 4 -8.19 7.99 -7.85
C ARG A 4 -8.00 8.96 -9.04
N SER A 5 -6.79 9.13 -9.57
CA SER A 5 -6.59 9.98 -10.75
C SER A 5 -7.13 9.30 -12.01
N VAL A 6 -7.59 10.10 -12.99
CA VAL A 6 -8.07 9.61 -14.29
C VAL A 6 -7.03 8.71 -14.96
N SER A 7 -5.75 9.10 -14.96
CA SER A 7 -4.67 8.28 -15.54
C SER A 7 -4.54 6.90 -14.89
N ARG A 8 -4.85 6.78 -13.59
CA ARG A 8 -4.76 5.51 -12.86
C ARG A 8 -5.98 4.62 -13.13
N ASP A 9 -7.17 5.22 -13.23
CA ASP A 9 -8.37 4.51 -13.67
C ASP A 9 -8.25 4.02 -15.12
N PHE A 10 -7.72 4.88 -15.99
CA PHE A 10 -7.41 4.54 -17.38
C PHE A 10 -6.38 3.42 -17.46
N PHE A 11 -5.32 3.45 -16.64
CA PHE A 11 -4.36 2.34 -16.55
C PHE A 11 -5.08 1.03 -16.21
N LYS A 12 -5.89 0.99 -15.14
CA LYS A 12 -6.63 -0.23 -14.76
C LYS A 12 -7.58 -0.70 -15.86
N THR A 13 -8.20 0.22 -16.61
CA THR A 13 -9.07 -0.09 -17.75
C THR A 13 -8.27 -0.68 -18.91
N ARG A 14 -7.20 0.00 -19.33
CA ARG A 14 -6.35 -0.39 -20.46
C ARG A 14 -5.75 -1.79 -20.30
N TRP A 15 -5.43 -2.16 -19.06
CA TRP A 15 -4.84 -3.45 -18.73
C TRP A 15 -5.87 -4.51 -18.27
N ASN A 16 -7.16 -4.23 -18.41
CA ASN A 16 -8.26 -5.11 -18.00
C ASN A 16 -8.17 -5.58 -16.53
N LEU A 17 -7.73 -4.68 -15.63
CA LEU A 17 -7.52 -4.96 -14.21
C LEU A 17 -8.71 -4.54 -13.33
N LYS A 18 -9.73 -3.87 -13.90
CA LYS A 18 -10.90 -3.42 -13.14
C LYS A 18 -11.62 -4.61 -12.49
N GLY A 19 -11.90 -4.51 -11.19
CA GLY A 19 -12.48 -5.58 -10.37
C GLY A 19 -11.50 -6.70 -9.96
N LEU A 20 -10.32 -6.77 -10.57
CA LEU A 20 -9.28 -7.74 -10.24
C LEU A 20 -8.25 -7.18 -9.26
N VAL A 21 -8.07 -5.86 -9.24
CA VAL A 21 -7.12 -5.20 -8.34
C VAL A 21 -7.73 -3.98 -7.69
N GLU A 22 -7.21 -3.65 -6.51
CA GLU A 22 -7.56 -2.47 -5.75
C GLU A 22 -6.31 -1.66 -5.40
N ASP A 23 -6.54 -0.36 -5.20
CA ASP A 23 -5.50 0.58 -4.81
C ASP A 23 -5.31 0.51 -3.30
N HIS A 24 -4.16 0.00 -2.86
CA HIS A 24 -3.81 -0.08 -1.45
C HIS A 24 -2.81 1.01 -1.08
N HIS A 25 -3.06 1.70 0.03
CA HIS A 25 -2.14 2.65 0.63
C HIS A 25 -1.25 1.94 1.63
N VAL A 26 0.05 1.83 1.34
CA VAL A 26 0.95 1.09 2.23
C VAL A 26 1.13 1.81 3.57
N ILE A 27 1.20 3.14 3.60
CA ILE A 27 0.91 3.92 4.81
C ILE A 27 -0.59 4.26 4.78
N PRO A 28 -1.41 3.69 5.68
CA PRO A 28 -2.85 3.89 5.71
C PRO A 28 -3.24 5.37 5.80
N ARG A 29 -4.28 5.76 5.06
CA ARG A 29 -4.76 7.16 5.01
C ARG A 29 -5.16 7.74 6.37
N GLN A 30 -5.53 6.90 7.34
CA GLN A 30 -5.83 7.33 8.71
C GLN A 30 -4.65 8.08 9.36
N PHE A 31 -3.42 7.79 8.95
CA PHE A 31 -2.21 8.44 9.48
C PHE A 31 -1.85 9.74 8.76
N ARG A 32 -2.73 10.30 7.92
CA ARG A 32 -2.49 11.60 7.26
C ARG A 32 -2.16 12.71 8.26
N ALA A 33 -2.70 12.65 9.47
CA ALA A 33 -2.46 13.64 10.52
C ALA A 33 -1.24 13.35 11.40
N HIS A 34 -0.58 12.20 11.22
CA HIS A 34 0.54 11.75 12.05
C HIS A 34 1.71 12.75 12.01
N PRO A 35 2.40 13.04 13.13
CA PRO A 35 3.49 14.00 13.18
C PRO A 35 4.56 13.78 12.11
N THR A 36 5.04 12.54 11.95
CA THR A 36 6.02 12.14 10.92
C THR A 36 5.56 12.46 9.49
N VAL A 37 4.29 12.14 9.16
CA VAL A 37 3.72 12.40 7.84
C VAL A 37 3.65 13.89 7.54
N LYS A 38 3.24 14.71 8.53
CA LYS A 38 3.22 16.17 8.41
C LYS A 38 4.62 16.77 8.34
N LYS A 39 5.54 16.31 9.20
CA LYS A 39 6.93 16.80 9.29
C LYS A 39 7.64 16.73 7.95
N PHE A 40 7.49 15.62 7.23
CA PHE A 40 8.13 15.41 5.92
C PHE A 40 7.23 15.75 4.74
N ASN A 41 6.09 16.40 4.97
CA ASN A 41 5.12 16.74 3.92
C ASN A 41 4.79 15.53 3.01
N TYR A 42 4.67 14.34 3.60
CA TYR A 42 4.55 13.10 2.85
C TYR A 42 3.20 13.03 2.14
N ASP A 43 3.24 12.94 0.81
CA ASP A 43 2.02 12.89 0.00
C ASP A 43 1.36 11.52 0.02
N MET A 44 0.38 11.39 0.91
CA MET A 44 -0.40 10.17 1.11
C MET A 44 -1.04 9.61 -0.16
N ASN A 45 -1.37 10.46 -1.15
CA ASN A 45 -2.04 10.05 -2.38
C ASN A 45 -1.07 9.86 -3.56
N SER A 46 0.25 9.99 -3.32
CA SER A 46 1.28 9.76 -4.32
C SER A 46 1.36 8.28 -4.71
N SER A 47 1.79 7.98 -5.95
CA SER A 47 2.12 6.61 -6.35
C SER A 47 3.20 5.96 -5.49
N ASN A 48 4.01 6.75 -4.78
CA ASN A 48 5.00 6.21 -3.87
C ASN A 48 4.32 5.44 -2.73
N ASN A 49 3.19 5.94 -2.21
CA ASN A 49 2.41 5.30 -1.15
C ASN A 49 1.42 4.23 -1.65
N LEU A 50 1.34 4.00 -2.97
CA LEU A 50 0.32 3.14 -3.56
C LEU A 50 0.91 1.89 -4.18
N ILE A 51 0.18 0.78 -4.01
CA ILE A 51 0.36 -0.46 -4.78
C ILE A 51 -0.98 -0.96 -5.30
N LEU A 52 -0.93 -1.75 -6.37
CA LEU A 52 -2.08 -2.54 -6.82
C LEU A 52 -2.03 -3.89 -6.11
N MET A 53 -3.05 -4.19 -5.33
CA MET A 53 -3.21 -5.47 -4.68
C MET A 53 -4.37 -6.23 -5.33
N PRO A 54 -4.24 -7.55 -5.55
CA PRO A 54 -5.32 -8.33 -6.14
C PRO A 54 -6.49 -8.43 -5.16
N THR A 55 -7.70 -8.49 -5.70
CA THR A 55 -8.85 -9.04 -4.99
C THR A 55 -8.73 -10.57 -4.93
N HIS A 56 -9.59 -11.24 -4.17
CA HIS A 56 -9.69 -12.72 -4.22
C HIS A 56 -9.89 -13.20 -5.67
N LEU A 57 -10.83 -12.61 -6.40
CA LEU A 57 -11.07 -12.90 -7.81
C LEU A 57 -9.81 -12.65 -8.67
N GLY A 58 -9.14 -11.52 -8.45
CA GLY A 58 -7.94 -11.17 -9.19
C GLY A 58 -6.78 -12.12 -8.96
N LYS A 59 -6.61 -12.64 -7.74
CA LYS A 59 -5.58 -13.63 -7.42
C LYS A 59 -5.74 -14.89 -8.26
N HIS A 60 -6.97 -15.38 -8.40
CA HIS A 60 -7.28 -16.54 -9.24
C HIS A 60 -7.16 -16.24 -10.74
N LYS A 61 -7.82 -15.17 -11.23
CA LYS A 61 -7.87 -14.85 -12.67
C LYS A 61 -6.54 -14.40 -13.27
N LEU A 62 -5.65 -13.82 -12.46
CA LEU A 62 -4.32 -13.40 -12.88
C LEU A 62 -3.26 -14.47 -12.57
N GLU A 63 -3.66 -15.65 -12.11
CA GLU A 63 -2.78 -16.80 -11.81
C GLU A 63 -1.60 -16.40 -10.91
N LEU A 64 -1.89 -15.60 -9.87
CA LEU A 64 -0.85 -15.12 -8.97
C LEU A 64 -0.44 -16.23 -8.00
N ARG A 65 0.83 -16.20 -7.59
CA ARG A 65 1.38 -17.14 -6.62
C ARG A 65 0.53 -17.25 -5.33
N GLU A 66 0.59 -18.42 -4.73
CA GLU A 66 -0.22 -18.77 -3.56
C GLU A 66 -0.01 -17.83 -2.37
N ASN A 67 1.23 -17.46 -2.05
CA ASN A 67 1.53 -16.56 -0.93
C ASN A 67 1.31 -15.07 -1.27
N ARG A 68 0.65 -14.74 -2.39
CA ARG A 68 0.29 -13.35 -2.71
C ARG A 68 -0.82 -12.85 -1.78
N LEU A 69 -0.56 -11.74 -1.08
CA LEU A 69 -1.61 -11.04 -0.32
C LEU A 69 -2.69 -10.50 -1.23
N VAL A 70 -3.92 -10.68 -0.75
CA VAL A 70 -5.12 -10.08 -1.29
C VAL A 70 -5.46 -8.83 -0.48
N HIS A 71 -6.06 -7.85 -1.15
CA HIS A 71 -6.66 -6.72 -0.49
C HIS A 71 -8.01 -7.16 0.09
N ASP A 72 -8.11 -7.33 1.40
CA ASP A 72 -9.32 -7.86 2.02
C ASP A 72 -9.52 -7.32 3.45
N GLY A 73 -10.68 -6.71 3.68
CA GLY A 73 -11.09 -6.26 5.00
C GLY A 73 -10.20 -5.19 5.64
N ASN A 74 -10.28 -5.11 6.97
CA ASN A 74 -9.56 -4.14 7.79
C ASN A 74 -8.33 -4.81 8.44
N HIS A 75 -7.14 -4.26 8.18
CA HIS A 75 -5.88 -4.79 8.70
C HIS A 75 -5.44 -4.08 10.00
N HIS A 76 -6.13 -4.34 11.11
CA HIS A 76 -5.87 -3.62 12.36
C HIS A 76 -4.43 -3.81 12.88
N ARG A 77 -3.90 -5.05 12.82
CA ARG A 77 -2.53 -5.34 13.24
C ARG A 77 -1.51 -4.64 12.35
N TYR A 78 -1.74 -4.61 11.04
CA TYR A 78 -0.93 -3.86 10.09
C TYR A 78 -0.93 -2.38 10.41
N ASN A 79 -2.10 -1.79 10.70
CA ASN A 79 -2.21 -0.38 11.05
C ASN A 79 -1.41 -0.05 12.32
N LEU A 80 -1.52 -0.87 13.37
CA LEU A 80 -0.73 -0.68 14.59
C LEU A 80 0.78 -0.77 14.33
N PHE A 81 1.20 -1.75 13.53
CA PHE A 81 2.61 -1.88 13.12
C PHE A 81 3.10 -0.63 12.39
N VAL A 82 2.33 -0.13 11.42
CA VAL A 82 2.69 1.10 10.69
C VAL A 82 2.79 2.29 11.63
N GLU A 83 1.85 2.46 12.55
CA GLU A 83 1.89 3.54 13.54
C GLU A 83 3.13 3.48 14.43
N GLN A 84 3.46 2.28 14.96
CA GLN A 84 4.63 2.07 15.79
C GLN A 84 5.94 2.44 15.08
N VAL A 85 6.07 2.07 13.81
CA VAL A 85 7.26 2.44 13.03
C VAL A 85 7.27 3.94 12.73
N LEU A 86 6.12 4.53 12.36
CA LEU A 86 6.03 5.98 12.13
C LEU A 86 6.44 6.80 13.37
N ASN A 87 6.17 6.31 14.58
CA ASN A 87 6.55 6.96 15.84
C ASN A 87 8.07 7.04 16.06
N VAL A 88 8.86 6.18 15.41
CA VAL A 88 10.32 6.12 15.60
C VAL A 88 11.12 6.58 14.38
N VAL A 89 10.45 6.89 13.26
CA VAL A 89 11.08 7.48 12.06
C VAL A 89 11.67 8.85 12.38
N GLN A 90 12.96 9.05 12.08
CA GLN A 90 13.67 10.28 12.43
C GLN A 90 13.94 11.17 11.22
N THR A 91 14.21 10.56 10.06
CA THR A 91 14.57 11.22 8.80
C THR A 91 13.58 10.90 7.67
N GLU A 92 13.59 11.71 6.62
CA GLU A 92 12.81 11.43 5.41
C GLU A 92 13.30 10.15 4.71
N LYS A 93 14.60 9.85 4.81
CA LYS A 93 15.17 8.60 4.30
C LYS A 93 14.56 7.39 5.00
N ASP A 94 14.43 7.40 6.32
CA ASP A 94 13.82 6.30 7.08
C ASP A 94 12.36 6.07 6.65
N LEU A 95 11.61 7.16 6.42
CA LEU A 95 10.24 7.09 5.93
C LEU A 95 10.18 6.45 4.53
N ASN A 96 11.09 6.86 3.63
CA ASN A 96 11.16 6.32 2.28
C ASN A 96 11.55 4.83 2.28
N ASP A 97 12.54 4.46 3.08
CA ASP A 97 12.98 3.07 3.24
C ASP A 97 11.84 2.21 3.81
N PHE A 98 11.09 2.75 4.77
CA PHE A 98 9.94 2.06 5.33
C PHE A 98 8.83 1.84 4.29
N VAL A 99 8.50 2.85 3.47
CA VAL A 99 7.54 2.70 2.37
C VAL A 99 7.99 1.63 1.38
N ILE A 100 9.27 1.59 1.03
CA ILE A 100 9.84 0.55 0.16
C ILE A 100 9.68 -0.84 0.81
N PHE A 101 10.00 -0.96 2.10
CA PHE A 101 9.82 -2.19 2.86
C PHE A 101 8.36 -2.66 2.84
N LEU A 102 7.39 -1.78 3.09
CA LEU A 102 5.97 -2.13 3.10
C LEU A 102 5.50 -2.61 1.72
N LYS A 103 5.92 -1.93 0.64
CA LYS A 103 5.58 -2.32 -0.74
C LYS A 103 6.14 -3.69 -1.08
N ASN A 104 7.40 -3.95 -0.71
CA ASN A 104 8.05 -5.23 -0.94
C ASN A 104 7.41 -6.34 -0.10
N SER A 105 7.04 -6.06 1.14
CA SER A 105 6.37 -7.03 2.02
C SER A 105 4.98 -7.37 1.49
N CYS A 106 4.16 -6.37 1.16
CA CYS A 106 2.85 -6.59 0.56
C CYS A 106 2.92 -7.37 -0.77
N ARG A 107 3.98 -7.11 -1.55
CA ARG A 107 4.14 -7.71 -2.86
C ARG A 107 4.67 -9.13 -2.75
N PHE A 108 5.77 -9.34 -2.02
CA PHE A 108 6.66 -10.51 -2.04
C PHE A 108 6.86 -11.23 -0.71
N ASN A 109 6.89 -10.50 0.41
CA ASN A 109 7.28 -11.05 1.71
C ASN A 109 6.17 -10.78 2.75
N PRO A 110 4.98 -11.39 2.59
CA PRO A 110 3.85 -11.15 3.49
C PRO A 110 4.17 -11.43 4.96
N GLN A 111 5.03 -12.40 5.24
CA GLN A 111 5.45 -12.79 6.57
C GLN A 111 6.18 -11.69 7.35
N ASN A 112 6.68 -10.65 6.65
CA ASN A 112 7.39 -9.53 7.27
C ASN A 112 6.44 -8.48 7.86
N ILE A 113 5.14 -8.57 7.59
CA ILE A 113 4.13 -7.63 8.06
C ILE A 113 2.94 -8.38 8.68
N PRO A 114 2.32 -7.84 9.74
CA PRO A 114 1.15 -8.46 10.34
C PRO A 114 -0.12 -8.06 9.56
N TRP A 115 -0.27 -8.60 8.36
CA TRP A 115 -1.43 -8.40 7.47
C TRP A 115 -2.72 -8.95 8.08
#